data_AF-A0A939U7A8-F1
#
_entry.id   AF-A0A939U7A8-F1
#
_cell.length_a   1.000
_cell.length_b   1.000
_cell.length_c   1.000
_cell.angle_alpha   90.00
_cell.angle_beta   90.00
_cell.angle_gamma   90.00
#
_symmetry.space_group_name_H-M   'P 1'
#
loop_
_entity.id
_entity.type
_entity.pdbx_description
1 polymer ?
#
loop_
_entity_poly.entity_id
_entity_poly.type
_entity_poly.pdbx_seq_one_letter_code
_entity_poly.pdbx_strand_id
1 'polypeptide(L)'
;MKLKFLFVIFLFLGLEGCSYQEPQLVVIDSNVAAFVYQGEKRLGETPYIGKVARGDIGSLTLKKQGYDTVKVPVEKVYSRKAGPLTSEYTQEGLSSEDENMEAPMVLTMFVSLPLSTVTDGTMFLNGYWIEYMPNSFYVEMVPSNRQKAAVDVFRNYQIKNFALKMYPSLVKGDRETLTALAGLSGQTEDELSLLLSRKTDPVSFAEAVARF
;
A
#
# COMPACT_ATOMS: atom_id res chain seq x y z
N MET A 1 -16.92 -24.89 -55.30
CA MET A 1 -17.69 -24.48 -54.09
C MET A 1 -17.16 -25.13 -52.81
N LYS A 2 -15.88 -24.95 -52.42
CA LYS A 2 -15.34 -25.55 -51.17
C LYS A 2 -14.55 -24.61 -50.26
N LEU A 3 -14.19 -23.41 -50.73
CA LEU A 3 -13.34 -22.48 -49.97
C LEU A 3 -14.12 -21.56 -49.00
N LYS A 4 -15.41 -21.33 -49.24
CA LYS A 4 -16.26 -20.45 -48.41
C LYS A 4 -16.71 -21.09 -47.09
N PHE A 5 -16.67 -22.42 -46.98
CA PHE A 5 -17.12 -23.15 -45.79
C PHE A 5 -16.04 -23.21 -44.69
N LEU A 6 -14.77 -23.12 -45.07
CA LEU A 6 -13.63 -23.19 -44.13
C LEU A 6 -13.45 -21.90 -43.32
N PHE A 7 -13.89 -20.75 -43.86
CA PHE A 7 -13.80 -19.45 -43.18
C PHE A 7 -14.82 -19.30 -42.04
N VAL A 8 -15.96 -19.98 -42.13
CA VAL A 8 -17.01 -19.95 -41.09
C VAL A 8 -16.61 -20.80 -39.88
N ILE A 9 -15.92 -21.91 -40.09
CA ILE A 9 -15.43 -22.79 -39.00
C ILE A 9 -14.32 -22.09 -38.18
N PHE A 10 -13.45 -21.31 -38.83
CA PHE A 10 -12.42 -20.53 -38.13
C PHE A 10 -13.00 -19.37 -37.31
N LEU A 11 -14.13 -18.79 -37.73
CA LEU A 11 -14.84 -17.73 -37.00
C LEU A 11 -15.58 -18.23 -35.76
N PHE A 12 -16.01 -19.50 -35.73
CA PHE A 12 -16.64 -20.10 -34.55
C PHE A 12 -15.63 -20.64 -33.52
N LEU A 13 -14.41 -21.00 -33.92
CA LEU A 13 -13.36 -21.47 -33.00
C LEU A 13 -12.58 -20.33 -32.31
N GLY A 14 -12.81 -19.07 -32.68
CA GLY A 14 -12.13 -17.90 -32.11
C GLY A 14 -12.80 -17.26 -30.89
N LEU A 15 -13.98 -17.74 -30.47
CA LEU A 15 -14.81 -17.07 -29.45
C LEU A 15 -14.68 -17.63 -28.03
N GLU A 16 -13.97 -18.74 -27.82
CA GLU A 16 -13.86 -19.37 -26.48
C GLU A 16 -12.55 -19.07 -25.75
N GLY A 17 -11.78 -18.09 -26.22
CA GLY A 17 -10.67 -17.50 -25.46
C GLY A 17 -11.12 -16.62 -24.28
N CYS A 18 -12.27 -16.90 -23.64
CA CYS A 18 -12.58 -16.30 -22.34
C CYS A 18 -11.62 -16.93 -21.33
N SER A 19 -10.49 -16.26 -21.10
CA SER A 19 -9.53 -16.61 -20.07
C SER A 19 -10.26 -16.68 -18.73
N TYR A 20 -10.64 -17.90 -18.31
CA TYR A 20 -11.12 -18.15 -16.97
C TYR A 20 -9.97 -17.85 -16.02
N GLN A 21 -10.09 -16.74 -15.27
CA GLN A 21 -9.08 -16.37 -14.31
C GLN A 21 -9.50 -16.88 -12.94
N GLU A 22 -8.61 -17.61 -12.28
CA GLU A 22 -8.86 -18.07 -10.93
C GLU A 22 -9.04 -16.87 -9.98
N PRO A 23 -10.05 -16.92 -9.10
CA PRO A 23 -10.28 -15.87 -8.12
C PRO A 23 -9.11 -15.82 -7.13
N GLN A 24 -8.72 -14.61 -6.73
CA GLN A 24 -7.64 -14.38 -5.76
C GLN A 24 -8.20 -14.05 -4.38
N LEU A 25 -7.49 -14.49 -3.35
CA LEU A 25 -7.80 -14.12 -1.98
C LEU A 25 -7.31 -12.69 -1.74
N VAL A 26 -8.19 -11.82 -1.27
CA VAL A 26 -7.89 -10.43 -0.93
C VAL A 26 -8.18 -10.21 0.55
N VAL A 27 -7.27 -9.51 1.23
CA VAL A 27 -7.41 -9.01 2.60
C VAL A 27 -7.52 -7.49 2.54
N ILE A 28 -8.53 -6.92 3.19
CA ILE A 28 -8.76 -5.48 3.25
C ILE A 28 -9.07 -5.07 4.67
N ASP A 29 -8.20 -4.23 5.21
CA ASP A 29 -8.37 -3.55 6.49
C ASP A 29 -8.58 -2.06 6.27
N SER A 30 -9.16 -1.39 7.25
CA SER A 30 -9.32 0.07 7.22
C SER A 30 -9.38 0.70 8.60
N ASN A 31 -9.07 2.00 8.66
CA ASN A 31 -9.15 2.80 9.88
C ASN A 31 -10.56 2.87 10.49
N VAL A 32 -11.60 2.64 9.68
CA VAL A 32 -13.01 2.60 10.08
C VAL A 32 -13.72 1.40 9.47
N ALA A 33 -14.67 0.80 10.17
CA ALA A 33 -15.49 -0.29 9.61
C ALA A 33 -16.28 0.23 8.39
N ALA A 34 -16.03 -0.34 7.21
CA ALA A 34 -16.52 0.14 5.92
C ALA A 34 -16.94 -1.04 5.04
N PHE A 35 -17.91 -0.80 4.16
CA PHE A 35 -18.42 -1.83 3.28
C PHE A 35 -17.58 -1.93 2.01
N VAL A 36 -17.21 -3.16 1.64
CA VAL A 36 -16.43 -3.48 0.44
C VAL A 36 -17.40 -3.83 -0.70
N TYR A 37 -17.20 -3.22 -1.87
CA TYR A 37 -18.02 -3.43 -3.06
C TYR A 37 -17.16 -3.78 -4.28
N GLN A 38 -17.72 -4.63 -5.15
CA GLN A 38 -17.25 -4.86 -6.51
C GLN A 38 -18.35 -4.41 -7.48
N GLY A 39 -18.15 -3.26 -8.14
CA GLY A 39 -19.25 -2.55 -8.81
C GLY A 39 -20.34 -2.20 -7.81
N GLU A 40 -21.57 -2.66 -8.06
CA GLU A 40 -22.73 -2.46 -7.17
C GLU A 40 -22.92 -3.60 -6.15
N LYS A 41 -22.18 -4.70 -6.27
CA LYS A 41 -22.32 -5.84 -5.37
C LYS A 41 -21.53 -5.62 -4.08
N ARG A 42 -22.23 -5.58 -2.94
CA ARG A 42 -21.60 -5.62 -1.60
C ARG A 42 -20.99 -7.00 -1.36
N LEU A 43 -19.70 -7.03 -1.04
CA LEU A 43 -18.95 -8.24 -0.73
C LEU A 43 -18.88 -8.52 0.77
N GLY A 44 -18.75 -7.48 1.59
CA GLY A 44 -18.57 -7.60 3.04
C GLY A 44 -18.31 -6.27 3.73
N GLU A 45 -17.71 -6.34 4.92
CA GLU A 45 -17.30 -5.19 5.75
C GLU A 45 -15.86 -5.41 6.21
N THR A 46 -15.08 -4.34 6.40
CA THR A 46 -13.72 -4.41 6.93
C THR A 46 -13.71 -4.70 8.44
N PRO A 47 -12.77 -5.52 8.96
CA PRO A 47 -11.75 -6.27 8.23
C PRO A 47 -12.37 -7.35 7.32
N TYR A 48 -11.96 -7.39 6.06
CA TYR A 48 -12.55 -8.25 5.03
C TYR A 48 -11.51 -9.24 4.49
N ILE A 49 -11.88 -10.52 4.43
CA ILE A 49 -11.09 -11.57 3.79
C ILE A 49 -12.01 -12.33 2.83
N GLY A 50 -11.69 -12.36 1.54
CA GLY A 50 -12.54 -13.01 0.56
C GLY A 50 -11.92 -13.26 -0.79
N LYS A 51 -12.52 -14.17 -1.55
CA LYS A 51 -12.13 -14.48 -2.93
C LYS A 51 -12.78 -13.48 -3.88
N VAL A 52 -11.96 -12.81 -4.68
CA VAL A 52 -12.39 -11.83 -5.68
C VAL A 52 -11.96 -12.33 -7.05
N ALA A 53 -12.86 -12.30 -8.03
CA ALA A 53 -12.53 -12.71 -9.40
C ALA A 53 -11.42 -11.82 -9.97
N ARG A 54 -10.40 -12.44 -10.59
CA ARG A 54 -9.41 -11.72 -11.39
C ARG A 54 -10.08 -11.26 -12.70
N GLY A 55 -9.92 -9.98 -13.02
CA GLY A 55 -10.44 -9.35 -14.23
C GLY A 55 -9.63 -8.09 -14.53
N ASP A 56 -9.60 -7.66 -15.80
CA ASP A 56 -8.59 -6.72 -16.30
C ASP A 56 -8.54 -5.37 -15.57
N ILE A 57 -9.61 -4.93 -14.89
CA ILE A 57 -9.62 -3.74 -14.02
C ILE A 57 -10.68 -3.90 -12.91
N GLY A 58 -10.51 -4.87 -12.02
CA GLY A 58 -11.40 -5.05 -10.86
C GLY A 58 -11.07 -4.10 -9.72
N SER A 59 -11.37 -2.79 -9.83
CA SER A 59 -11.26 -1.91 -8.66
C SER A 59 -12.33 -2.27 -7.63
N LEU A 60 -11.92 -2.56 -6.39
CA LEU A 60 -12.85 -2.60 -5.27
C LEU A 60 -13.10 -1.18 -4.77
N THR A 61 -14.28 -0.94 -4.20
CA THR A 61 -14.59 0.34 -3.57
C THR A 61 -14.98 0.14 -2.13
N LEU A 62 -14.45 1.00 -1.26
CA LEU A 62 -14.85 1.07 0.15
C LEU A 62 -15.78 2.26 0.33
N LYS A 63 -16.96 1.99 0.90
CA LYS A 63 -17.99 3.00 1.16
C LYS A 63 -18.38 2.97 2.63
N LYS A 64 -18.50 4.15 3.24
CA LYS A 64 -19.04 4.36 4.57
C LYS A 64 -19.76 5.70 4.60
N GLN A 65 -20.92 5.76 5.25
CA GLN A 65 -21.67 7.01 5.37
C GLN A 65 -20.85 8.09 6.08
N GLY A 66 -20.77 9.28 5.49
CA GLY A 66 -19.99 10.41 6.01
C GLY A 66 -18.51 10.42 5.62
N TYR A 67 -18.07 9.47 4.79
CA TYR A 67 -16.69 9.35 4.31
C TYR A 67 -16.64 9.30 2.79
N ASP A 68 -15.52 9.75 2.23
CA ASP A 68 -15.27 9.66 0.80
C ASP A 68 -15.01 8.23 0.36
N THR A 69 -15.44 7.91 -0.86
CA THR A 69 -15.28 6.56 -1.42
C THR A 69 -13.85 6.36 -1.87
N VAL A 70 -13.19 5.33 -1.34
CA VAL A 70 -11.83 4.95 -1.74
C VAL A 70 -11.88 3.81 -2.74
N LYS A 71 -11.13 3.94 -3.84
CA LYS A 71 -10.94 2.87 -4.83
C LYS A 71 -9.64 2.13 -4.53
N VAL A 72 -9.71 0.81 -4.40
CA VAL A 72 -8.57 -0.07 -4.20
C VAL A 72 -8.33 -0.83 -5.52
N PRO A 73 -7.20 -0.59 -6.20
CA PRO A 73 -6.87 -1.34 -7.41
C PRO A 73 -6.44 -2.74 -7.02
N VAL A 74 -7.27 -3.72 -7.39
CA VAL A 74 -6.90 -5.13 -7.26
C VAL A 74 -6.38 -5.58 -8.62
N GLU A 75 -5.11 -5.27 -8.90
CA GLU A 75 -4.48 -5.56 -10.18
C GLU A 75 -4.29 -7.06 -10.42
N LYS A 76 -4.23 -7.44 -11.70
CA LYS A 76 -3.66 -8.72 -12.12
C LYS A 76 -2.13 -8.60 -11.97
N VAL A 77 -1.59 -9.10 -10.87
CA VAL A 77 -0.13 -9.16 -10.69
C VAL A 77 0.45 -10.15 -11.70
N TYR A 78 0.84 -9.67 -12.89
CA TYR A 78 1.82 -10.38 -13.71
C TYR A 78 3.14 -10.30 -12.94
N SER A 79 3.59 -11.44 -12.38
CA SER A 79 4.82 -11.63 -11.62
C SER A 79 5.72 -10.40 -11.60
N ARG A 80 5.53 -9.50 -10.62
CA ARG A 80 6.61 -8.60 -10.24
C ARG A 80 7.67 -9.52 -9.66
N LYS A 81 8.71 -9.84 -10.44
CA LYS A 81 9.97 -10.32 -9.85
C LYS A 81 10.33 -9.24 -8.84
N ALA A 82 10.19 -9.54 -7.56
CA ALA A 82 10.76 -8.71 -6.52
C ALA A 82 12.25 -8.63 -6.86
N GLY A 83 12.69 -7.48 -7.38
CA GLY A 83 14.10 -7.19 -7.48
C GLY A 83 14.68 -7.36 -6.08
N PRO A 84 15.87 -7.95 -5.93
CA PRO A 84 16.48 -8.07 -4.63
C PRO A 84 16.59 -6.67 -4.02
N LEU A 85 16.11 -6.51 -2.79
CA LEU A 85 16.41 -5.36 -1.95
C LEU A 85 17.90 -5.46 -1.59
N THR A 86 18.77 -5.10 -2.53
CA THR A 86 20.20 -4.93 -2.27
C THR A 86 20.48 -3.45 -2.18
N SER A 87 20.98 -3.04 -1.02
CA SER A 87 21.66 -1.77 -0.80
C SER A 87 22.86 -1.67 -1.74
N GLU A 88 22.73 -0.94 -2.84
CA GLU A 88 23.88 -0.49 -3.62
C GLU A 88 23.98 1.04 -3.48
N TYR A 89 24.72 1.44 -2.44
CA TYR A 89 25.38 2.73 -2.40
C TYR A 89 26.58 2.67 -3.35
N THR A 90 26.44 3.25 -4.55
CA THR A 90 27.60 3.75 -5.29
C THR A 90 27.79 5.20 -4.87
N GLN A 91 28.79 5.38 -4.02
CA GLN A 91 29.39 6.65 -3.65
C GLN A 91 30.12 7.22 -4.86
N GLU A 92 29.53 8.19 -5.56
CA GLU A 92 30.29 9.05 -6.47
C GLU A 92 29.85 10.51 -6.36
N GLY A 93 30.79 11.35 -5.92
CA GLY A 93 30.91 12.72 -6.41
C GLY A 93 30.24 13.83 -5.60
N LEU A 94 30.89 14.28 -4.52
CA LEU A 94 30.96 15.72 -4.23
C LEU A 94 32.22 16.01 -3.41
N SER A 95 33.31 16.27 -4.13
CA SER A 95 34.46 17.00 -3.63
C SER A 95 34.11 18.50 -3.67
N SER A 96 34.17 19.17 -2.52
CA SER A 96 34.78 20.49 -2.41
C SER A 96 34.94 20.84 -0.94
N GLU A 97 36.16 21.22 -0.62
CA GLU A 97 36.63 21.81 0.63
C GLU A 97 35.76 23.01 1.04
N ASP A 98 35.34 23.06 2.30
CA ASP A 98 35.42 24.30 3.08
C ASP A 98 35.29 23.98 4.59
N GLU A 99 36.25 24.48 5.36
CA GLU A 99 36.35 24.34 6.81
C GLU A 99 35.59 25.50 7.49
N ASN A 100 34.84 25.17 8.55
CA ASN A 100 34.06 26.05 9.44
C ASN A 100 32.59 26.31 9.06
N MET A 101 31.69 25.43 9.49
CA MET A 101 30.43 25.87 10.10
C MET A 101 29.81 24.78 10.97
N GLU A 102 29.34 25.20 12.14
CA GLU A 102 28.69 24.41 13.19
C GLU A 102 27.43 23.67 12.69
N ALA A 103 27.17 22.51 13.29
CA ALA A 103 26.07 21.57 13.02
C ALA A 103 24.65 22.21 13.04
N PRO A 104 23.58 21.57 12.50
CA PRO A 104 23.50 20.15 12.14
C PRO A 104 22.86 19.85 10.77
N MET A 105 23.45 18.85 10.10
CA MET A 105 22.78 17.77 9.38
C MET A 105 21.29 18.03 9.08
N VAL A 106 21.03 18.81 8.03
CA VAL A 106 19.72 18.86 7.41
C VAL A 106 19.42 17.44 6.97
N LEU A 107 18.43 16.87 7.65
CA LEU A 107 17.84 15.56 7.54
C LEU A 107 17.43 15.22 6.09
N THR A 108 18.39 15.00 5.21
CA THR A 108 18.20 14.36 3.91
C THR A 108 18.33 12.84 4.06
N MET A 109 17.65 12.27 5.05
CA MET A 109 17.28 10.86 5.00
C MET A 109 15.89 10.76 4.39
N PHE A 110 15.81 10.98 3.08
CA PHE A 110 14.86 10.20 2.29
C PHE A 110 15.38 8.76 2.32
N VAL A 111 15.15 8.05 3.43
CA VAL A 111 15.22 6.60 3.44
C VAL A 111 14.31 6.19 2.30
N SER A 112 14.90 5.55 1.30
CA SER A 112 14.30 5.14 0.04
C SER A 112 13.22 4.09 0.28
N LEU A 113 12.12 4.53 0.88
CA LEU A 113 10.86 3.82 0.85
C LEU A 113 10.51 3.62 -0.62
N PRO A 114 10.01 2.43 -1.03
CA PRO A 114 9.41 2.27 -2.34
C PRO A 114 8.16 3.16 -2.39
N LEU A 115 8.40 4.42 -2.78
CA LEU A 115 7.45 5.50 -3.04
C LEU A 115 6.80 5.25 -4.39
N SER A 116 6.35 4.02 -4.65
CA SER A 116 5.46 3.76 -5.78
C SER A 116 4.06 4.13 -5.32
N THR A 117 3.53 5.19 -5.94
CA THR A 117 2.23 5.84 -5.71
C THR A 117 2.26 6.82 -4.52
N VAL A 118 2.50 8.10 -4.78
CA VAL A 118 1.58 9.23 -4.47
C VAL A 118 2.29 10.51 -4.96
N THR A 119 1.94 10.99 -6.15
CA THR A 119 2.38 12.31 -6.66
C THR A 119 1.27 13.36 -6.62
N ASP A 120 0.07 13.00 -6.16
CA ASP A 120 -1.10 13.88 -6.16
C ASP A 120 -1.66 14.07 -4.74
N GLY A 121 -1.57 15.30 -4.22
CA GLY A 121 -2.09 15.68 -2.91
C GLY A 121 -3.60 15.50 -2.77
N THR A 122 -4.34 15.37 -3.87
CA THR A 122 -5.79 15.10 -3.84
C THR A 122 -6.14 13.70 -3.33
N MET A 123 -5.20 12.75 -3.38
CA MET A 123 -5.40 11.40 -2.83
C MET A 123 -5.62 11.44 -1.31
N PHE A 124 -4.96 12.35 -0.60
CA PHE A 124 -5.15 12.50 0.85
C PHE A 124 -6.46 13.21 1.25
N LEU A 125 -7.12 13.87 0.30
CA LEU A 125 -8.43 14.49 0.54
C LEU A 125 -9.55 13.44 0.47
N ASN A 126 -9.45 12.47 -0.44
CA ASN A 126 -10.49 11.48 -0.69
C ASN A 126 -10.21 10.10 -0.05
N GLY A 127 -9.11 9.99 0.69
CA GLY A 127 -8.61 8.74 1.28
C GLY A 127 -7.62 7.99 0.38
N TYR A 128 -6.78 7.17 1.01
CA TYR A 128 -5.68 6.45 0.37
C TYR A 128 -5.69 4.97 0.74
N TRP A 129 -4.89 4.19 0.03
CA TRP A 129 -4.67 2.77 0.32
C TRP A 129 -3.18 2.44 0.27
N ILE A 130 -2.80 1.37 0.98
CA ILE A 130 -1.44 0.83 1.04
C ILE A 130 -1.55 -0.68 0.79
N GLU A 131 -0.94 -1.18 -0.28
CA GLU A 131 -0.68 -2.61 -0.41
C GLU A 131 0.60 -2.94 0.37
N TYR A 132 0.47 -3.75 1.43
CA TYR A 132 1.58 -4.08 2.33
C TYR A 132 2.08 -5.52 2.19
N MET A 133 1.24 -6.40 1.66
CA MET A 133 1.60 -7.74 1.19
C MET A 133 0.76 -8.04 -0.07
N PRO A 134 1.16 -9.00 -0.91
CA PRO A 134 0.39 -9.33 -2.11
C PRO A 134 -1.09 -9.58 -1.80
N ASN A 135 -1.98 -8.80 -2.44
CA ASN A 135 -3.43 -8.82 -2.22
C ASN A 135 -3.89 -8.45 -0.80
N SER A 136 -3.04 -7.79 -0.01
CA SER A 136 -3.38 -7.32 1.34
C SER A 136 -3.27 -5.80 1.40
N PHE A 137 -4.41 -5.15 1.63
CA PHE A 137 -4.57 -3.71 1.53
C PHE A 137 -5.02 -3.12 2.85
N TYR A 138 -4.40 -2.02 3.24
CA TYR A 138 -4.90 -1.14 4.28
C TYR A 138 -5.48 0.11 3.63
N VAL A 139 -6.66 0.55 4.08
CA VAL A 139 -7.36 1.71 3.52
C VAL A 139 -7.62 2.76 4.59
N GLU A 140 -7.16 3.99 4.33
CA GLU A 140 -7.49 5.15 5.13
C GLU A 140 -8.66 5.90 4.50
N MET A 141 -9.84 5.81 5.12
CA MET A 141 -11.00 6.60 4.70
C MET A 141 -10.98 7.97 5.40
N VAL A 142 -11.34 9.00 4.64
CA VAL A 142 -11.39 10.40 5.12
C VAL A 142 -12.84 10.86 5.19
N PRO A 143 -13.27 11.56 6.27
CA PRO A 143 -14.60 12.15 6.33
C PRO A 143 -14.82 13.19 5.22
N SER A 144 -15.96 13.13 4.54
CA SER A 144 -16.25 13.97 3.35
C SER A 144 -16.29 15.48 3.62
N ASN A 145 -16.33 15.89 4.88
CA ASN A 145 -16.35 17.30 5.28
C ASN A 145 -14.96 17.85 5.65
N ARG A 146 -13.89 17.07 5.44
CA ARG A 146 -12.52 17.49 5.80
C ARG A 146 -11.94 18.39 4.70
N GLN A 147 -11.77 19.68 5.02
CA GLN A 147 -11.38 20.69 4.02
C GLN A 147 -9.86 20.81 3.79
N LYS A 148 -9.01 20.19 4.61
CA LYS A 148 -7.55 20.23 4.45
C LYS A 148 -6.92 18.90 4.84
N ALA A 149 -6.13 18.32 3.93
CA ALA A 149 -5.12 17.33 4.28
C ALA A 149 -3.92 18.09 4.88
N ALA A 150 -3.72 17.94 6.18
CA ALA A 150 -2.60 18.56 6.89
C ALA A 150 -1.29 17.82 6.58
N VAL A 151 -0.15 18.48 6.84
CA VAL A 151 1.19 17.85 6.89
C VAL A 151 1.16 16.57 7.73
N ASP A 152 0.36 16.56 8.80
CA ASP A 152 0.17 15.42 9.69
C ASP A 152 -0.42 14.19 8.98
N VAL A 153 -1.30 14.37 7.98
CA VAL A 153 -1.87 13.25 7.21
C VAL A 153 -0.78 12.59 6.36
N PHE A 154 0.06 13.39 5.71
CA PHE A 154 1.17 12.87 4.92
C PHE A 154 2.20 12.17 5.81
N ARG A 155 2.55 12.76 6.96
CA ARG A 155 3.45 12.14 7.93
C ARG A 155 2.90 10.81 8.45
N ASN A 156 1.61 10.77 8.81
CA ASN A 156 0.95 9.55 9.25
C ASN A 156 0.92 8.48 8.16
N TYR A 157 0.69 8.87 6.89
CA TYR A 157 0.82 7.96 5.76
C TYR A 157 2.22 7.36 5.66
N GLN A 158 3.28 8.18 5.73
CA GLN A 158 4.66 7.70 5.67
C GLN A 158 4.96 6.70 6.79
N ILE A 159 4.57 7.02 8.02
CA ILE A 159 4.74 6.14 9.18
C ILE A 159 3.98 4.83 8.98
N LYS A 160 2.69 4.87 8.62
CA LYS A 160 1.87 3.66 8.40
C LYS A 160 2.42 2.82 7.26
N ASN A 161 2.79 3.44 6.14
CA ASN A 161 3.35 2.74 4.98
C ASN A 161 4.67 2.04 5.30
N PHE A 162 5.56 2.70 6.06
CA PHE A 162 6.80 2.08 6.55
C PHE A 162 6.48 0.90 7.48
N ALA A 163 5.67 1.15 8.52
CA ALA A 163 5.34 0.15 9.54
C ALA A 163 4.68 -1.10 8.94
N LEU A 164 3.76 -0.92 7.98
CA LEU A 164 3.07 -2.02 7.31
C LEU A 164 4.00 -2.82 6.41
N LYS A 165 4.78 -2.16 5.52
CA LYS A 165 5.65 -2.86 4.57
C LYS A 165 6.83 -3.54 5.25
N MET A 166 7.37 -2.93 6.30
CA MET A 166 8.53 -3.43 7.04
C MET A 166 8.15 -4.32 8.24
N TYR A 167 6.86 -4.57 8.47
CA TYR A 167 6.38 -5.39 9.59
C TYR A 167 7.12 -6.74 9.72
N PRO A 168 7.38 -7.51 8.65
CA PRO A 168 8.12 -8.78 8.75
C PRO A 168 9.56 -8.63 9.25
N SER A 169 10.22 -7.50 8.99
CA SER A 169 11.57 -7.21 9.48
C SER A 169 11.53 -6.75 10.94
N LEU A 170 10.55 -5.92 11.29
CA LEU A 170 10.33 -5.44 12.66
C LEU A 170 10.08 -6.59 13.64
N VAL A 171 9.21 -7.55 13.28
CA VAL A 171 8.94 -8.72 14.15
C VAL A 171 10.14 -9.67 14.27
N LYS A 172 11.08 -9.63 13.32
CA LYS A 172 12.35 -10.37 13.41
C LYS A 172 13.40 -9.68 14.27
N GLY A 173 13.12 -8.47 14.75
CA GLY A 173 14.07 -7.67 15.53
C GLY A 173 15.16 -7.04 14.69
N ASP A 174 14.89 -6.74 13.41
CA ASP A 174 15.84 -6.03 12.57
C ASP A 174 16.10 -4.62 13.11
N ARG A 175 17.31 -4.40 13.63
CA ARG A 175 17.65 -3.16 14.36
C ARG A 175 17.64 -1.94 13.45
N GLU A 176 18.12 -2.05 12.21
CA GLU A 176 18.14 -0.94 11.27
C GLU A 176 16.72 -0.47 10.94
N THR A 177 15.82 -1.41 10.65
CA THR A 177 14.40 -1.12 10.41
C THR A 177 13.74 -0.48 11.64
N LEU A 178 14.05 -0.96 12.84
CA LEU A 178 13.52 -0.43 14.09
C LEU A 178 14.01 1.01 14.34
N THR A 179 15.31 1.26 14.20
CA THR A 179 15.91 2.60 14.32
C THR A 179 15.33 3.57 13.28
N ALA A 180 15.12 3.13 12.05
CA ALA A 180 14.50 3.95 11.00
C ALA A 180 13.04 4.31 11.34
N LEU A 181 12.25 3.37 11.84
CA LEU A 181 10.89 3.64 12.29
C LEU A 181 10.86 4.55 13.52
N ALA A 182 11.81 4.40 14.44
CA ALA A 182 11.97 5.27 15.59
C ALA A 182 12.23 6.72 15.15
N GLY A 183 13.14 6.94 14.19
CA GLY A 183 13.39 8.25 13.62
C GLY A 183 12.20 8.84 12.86
N LEU A 184 11.47 8.01 12.09
CA LEU A 184 10.32 8.46 11.30
C LEU A 184 9.11 8.82 12.16
N SER A 185 8.80 7.96 13.14
CA SER A 185 7.71 8.19 14.07
C SER A 185 8.09 9.25 15.11
N GLY A 186 9.30 9.25 15.64
CA GLY A 186 9.67 10.02 16.83
C GLY A 186 9.40 9.27 18.14
N GLN A 187 9.07 7.98 18.07
CA GLN A 187 9.04 7.07 19.23
C GLN A 187 10.41 6.46 19.47
N THR A 188 10.66 6.00 20.69
CA THR A 188 11.89 5.28 21.03
C THR A 188 11.85 3.82 20.56
N GLU A 189 13.03 3.21 20.36
CA GLU A 189 13.12 1.78 20.00
C GLU A 189 12.47 0.86 21.05
N ASP A 190 12.55 1.24 22.34
CA ASP A 190 11.93 0.51 23.45
C ASP A 190 10.40 0.57 23.40
N GLU A 191 9.83 1.74 23.12
CA GLU A 191 8.38 1.92 22.93
C GLU A 191 7.87 1.12 21.73
N LEU A 192 8.59 1.16 20.61
CA LEU A 192 8.25 0.39 19.41
C LEU A 192 8.32 -1.11 19.65
N SER A 193 9.34 -1.58 20.37
CA SER A 193 9.48 -2.99 20.76
C SER A 193 8.34 -3.44 21.68
N LEU A 194 7.95 -2.58 22.63
CA LEU A 194 6.79 -2.82 23.48
C LEU A 194 5.49 -2.86 22.68
N LEU A 195 5.31 -1.98 21.68
CA LEU A 195 4.16 -2.01 20.79
C LEU A 195 4.11 -3.30 19.95
N LEU A 196 5.24 -3.74 19.39
CA LEU A 196 5.34 -5.00 18.63
C LEU A 196 4.95 -6.22 19.46
N SER A 197 5.34 -6.26 20.74
CA SER A 197 4.96 -7.37 21.63
C SER A 197 3.47 -7.39 22.00
N ARG A 198 2.79 -6.23 21.96
CA ARG A 198 1.36 -6.10 22.27
C ARG A 198 0.44 -6.19 21.05
N LYS A 199 0.94 -5.81 19.87
CA LYS A 199 0.19 -5.73 18.62
C LYS A 199 0.79 -6.72 17.62
N THR A 200 0.22 -7.91 17.57
CA THR A 200 0.72 -9.02 16.76
C THR A 200 0.26 -8.97 15.31
N ASP A 201 -0.69 -8.09 14.97
CA ASP A 201 -1.13 -7.84 13.60
C ASP A 201 -0.52 -6.53 13.03
N PRO A 202 -0.15 -6.52 11.74
CA PRO A 202 0.55 -5.41 11.10
C PRO A 202 -0.26 -4.11 11.11
N VAL A 203 -1.58 -4.21 10.94
CA VAL A 203 -2.46 -3.04 10.84
C VAL A 203 -2.61 -2.36 12.19
N SER A 204 -2.93 -3.10 13.25
CA SER A 204 -3.04 -2.52 14.59
C SER A 204 -1.70 -1.98 15.10
N PHE A 205 -0.58 -2.57 14.68
CA PHE A 205 0.74 -2.01 14.96
C PHE A 205 0.93 -0.67 14.24
N ALA A 206 0.72 -0.61 12.92
CA ALA A 206 0.85 0.62 12.15
C ALA A 206 -0.06 1.76 12.66
N GLU A 207 -1.30 1.42 13.05
CA GLU A 207 -2.25 2.34 13.68
C GLU A 207 -1.84 2.82 15.07
N ALA A 208 -1.05 2.04 15.80
CA ALA A 208 -0.51 2.44 17.09
C ALA A 208 0.70 3.37 16.93
N VAL A 209 1.55 3.12 15.93
CA VAL A 209 2.78 3.91 15.71
C VAL A 209 2.47 5.29 15.13
N ALA A 210 1.47 5.42 14.27
CA ALA A 210 1.15 6.66 13.58
C ALA A 210 0.28 7.66 14.39
N ARG A 211 0.21 7.54 15.72
CA ARG A 211 -0.61 8.43 16.57
C ARG A 211 0.19 9.67 16.97
N PHE A 212 0.04 10.74 16.19
CA PHE A 212 0.45 12.12 16.53
C PHE A 212 -0.78 13.03 16.59
#